data_AF-A0A9X7W492-F1
#
_entry.id   AF-A0A9X7W492-F1
#
_cell.length_a   1.000
_cell.length_b   1.000
_cell.length_c   1.000
_cell.angle_alpha   90.00
_cell.angle_beta   90.00
_cell.angle_gamma   90.00
#
_symmetry.space_group_name_H-M   'P 1'
#
loop_
_entity.id
_entity.type
_entity.pdbx_description
1 polymer ?
#
loop_
_entity_poly.entity_id
_entity_poly.type
_entity_poly.pdbx_seq_one_letter_code
_entity_poly.pdbx_strand_id
1 'polypeptide(L)'
;MWLKNRYTYINDDTIEVEINSKNPKTIRIVIGQKYVVRPANPNNLRHRGRECTAIAFNGSGVKVKFLDTKRYTRVQLDDLDVE
;
A
#
# COMPACT_ATOMS: atom_id res chain seq x y z
N MET A 1 21.26 -7.92 5.88
CA MET A 1 20.42 -8.98 5.27
C MET A 1 19.15 -8.30 4.79
N TRP A 2 18.95 -8.15 3.47
CA TRP A 2 17.77 -7.48 2.94
C TRP A 2 16.60 -8.47 2.98
N LEU A 3 15.68 -8.28 3.92
CA LEU A 3 14.45 -9.06 3.96
C LEU A 3 13.64 -8.71 2.70
N LYS A 4 13.32 -9.72 1.89
CA LYS A 4 12.49 -9.54 0.71
C LYS A 4 11.04 -9.78 1.09
N ASN A 5 10.16 -8.88 0.67
CA ASN A 5 8.72 -9.11 0.74
C ASN A 5 8.33 -10.25 -0.20
N ARG A 6 7.33 -11.03 0.19
CA ARG A 6 6.77 -12.10 -0.65
C ARG A 6 5.46 -11.62 -1.25
N TYR A 7 5.29 -11.85 -2.55
CA TYR A 7 4.12 -11.44 -3.31
C TYR A 7 3.40 -12.67 -3.84
N THR A 8 2.12 -12.80 -3.52
CA THR A 8 1.25 -13.86 -4.01
C THR A 8 0.13 -13.20 -4.82
N TYR A 9 0.16 -13.40 -6.13
CA TYR A 9 -0.88 -12.93 -7.03
C TYR A 9 -2.05 -13.91 -6.95
N ILE A 10 -3.17 -13.48 -6.37
CA ILE A 10 -4.37 -14.32 -6.23
C ILE A 10 -5.17 -14.26 -7.53
N ASN A 11 -5.43 -13.04 -8.02
CA ASN A 11 -6.15 -12.73 -9.26
C ASN A 11 -5.49 -11.53 -9.96
N ASP A 12 -5.93 -11.18 -11.17
CA ASP A 12 -5.45 -10.01 -11.92
C ASP A 12 -5.53 -8.70 -11.10
N ASP A 13 -6.57 -8.57 -10.28
CA ASP A 13 -6.82 -7.38 -9.45
C ASP A 13 -6.46 -7.56 -7.97
N THR A 14 -6.02 -8.74 -7.54
CA THR A 14 -5.80 -9.04 -6.11
C THR A 14 -4.42 -9.62 -5.84
N ILE A 15 -3.69 -8.96 -4.96
CA ILE A 15 -2.32 -9.29 -4.60
C ILE A 15 -2.21 -9.36 -3.09
N GLU A 16 -1.77 -10.49 -2.58
CA GLU A 16 -1.41 -10.64 -1.18
C GLU A 16 0.09 -10.42 -1.02
N VAL A 17 0.45 -9.58 -0.05
CA VAL A 17 1.83 -9.20 0.20
C VAL A 17 2.19 -9.48 1.65
N GLU A 18 3.16 -10.38 1.84
CA GLU A 18 3.80 -10.60 3.12
C GLU A 18 4.98 -9.64 3.23
N ILE A 19 4.80 -8.63 4.07
CA ILE A 19 5.82 -7.63 4.37
C ILE A 19 6.74 -8.23 5.42
N ASN A 20 8.00 -8.48 5.04
CA ASN A 20 9.04 -8.90 5.96
C ASN A 20 9.81 -7.66 6.45
N SER A 21 9.19 -6.90 7.35
CA SER A 21 9.81 -5.74 8.00
C SER A 21 9.97 -5.98 9.50
N LYS A 22 10.37 -4.94 10.25
CA LYS A 22 10.51 -5.01 11.72
C LYS A 22 9.21 -5.48 12.40
N ASN A 23 8.06 -5.19 11.80
CA ASN A 23 6.75 -5.70 12.18
C ASN A 23 6.15 -6.45 10.98
N PRO A 24 6.36 -7.76 10.87
CA PRO A 24 5.86 -8.52 9.74
C PRO A 24 4.33 -8.47 9.73
N LYS A 25 3.76 -8.19 8.55
CA LYS A 25 2.31 -8.18 8.34
C LYS A 25 1.97 -8.68 6.95
N THR A 26 0.81 -9.29 6.82
CA THR A 26 0.25 -9.68 5.53
C THR A 26 -0.84 -8.68 5.15
N ILE A 27 -0.73 -8.09 3.97
CA ILE A 27 -1.73 -7.15 3.44
C ILE A 27 -2.29 -7.71 2.14
N ARG A 28 -3.61 -7.68 2.01
CA ARG A 28 -4.29 -7.96 0.74
C ARG A 28 -4.64 -6.66 0.04
N ILE A 29 -4.06 -6.47 -1.14
CA ILE A 29 -4.27 -5.32 -2.01
C ILE A 29 -5.24 -5.73 -3.13
N VAL A 30 -6.32 -4.99 -3.26
CA VAL A 30 -7.31 -5.14 -4.31
C VAL A 30 -7.32 -3.84 -5.13
N ILE A 31 -7.05 -3.95 -6.42
CA ILE A 31 -7.12 -2.82 -7.34
C ILE A 31 -8.58 -2.33 -7.41
N GLY A 32 -8.77 -1.02 -7.30
CA GLY A 32 -10.08 -0.38 -7.21
C GLY A 32 -10.64 -0.24 -5.78
N GLN A 33 -10.06 -0.92 -4.78
CA GLN A 33 -10.50 -0.79 -3.39
C GLN A 33 -9.93 0.48 -2.72
N LYS A 34 -10.66 0.98 -1.71
CA LYS A 34 -10.26 2.11 -0.86
C LYS A 34 -9.35 1.65 0.27
N TYR A 35 -8.38 2.50 0.60
CA TYR A 35 -7.39 2.31 1.64
C TYR A 35 -7.09 3.65 2.32
N VAL A 36 -6.62 3.57 3.57
CA VAL A 36 -6.14 4.75 4.30
C VAL A 36 -4.62 4.69 4.41
N VAL A 37 -3.96 5.81 4.12
CA VAL A 37 -2.52 5.94 4.27
C VAL A 37 -2.19 6.19 5.74
N ARG A 38 -1.51 5.25 6.39
CA ARG A 38 -1.01 5.32 7.77
C ARG A 38 0.49 5.04 7.81
N PRO A 39 1.29 6.03 7.40
CA PRO A 39 2.72 5.83 7.31
C PRO A 39 3.35 5.72 8.68
N ALA A 40 4.23 4.74 8.85
CA ALA A 40 5.03 4.59 10.07
C ALA A 40 6.23 5.55 10.11
N ASN A 41 6.67 6.02 8.93
CA ASN A 41 7.79 6.95 8.79
C ASN A 41 7.35 8.40 9.10
N PRO A 42 8.02 9.11 10.03
CA PRO A 42 7.75 10.51 10.34
C PRO A 42 7.73 11.45 9.12
N ASN A 43 8.58 11.19 8.14
CA ASN A 43 8.69 12.02 6.92
C ASN A 43 7.46 11.91 6.01
N ASN A 44 6.67 10.84 6.14
CA ASN A 44 5.47 10.61 5.36
C ASN A 44 4.18 11.01 6.10
N LEU A 45 4.28 11.49 7.35
CA LEU A 45 3.13 11.85 8.20
C LEU A 45 2.19 12.89 7.58
N ARG A 46 2.68 13.73 6.66
CA ARG A 46 1.84 14.69 5.91
C ARG A 46 0.73 14.01 5.09
N HIS A 47 0.86 12.71 4.82
CA HIS A 47 -0.14 11.91 4.09
C HIS A 47 -0.98 11.03 5.02
N ARG A 48 -0.73 11.04 6.33
CA ARG A 48 -1.44 10.22 7.31
C ARG A 48 -2.93 10.56 7.33
N GLY A 49 -3.76 9.52 7.37
CA GLY A 49 -5.21 9.65 7.42
C GLY A 49 -5.87 10.01 6.09
N ARG A 50 -5.11 10.03 4.99
CA ARG A 50 -5.68 10.31 3.67
C ARG A 50 -6.24 9.03 3.07
N GLU A 51 -7.47 9.11 2.58
CA GLU A 51 -8.12 8.05 1.82
C GLU A 51 -7.61 8.03 0.39
N CYS A 52 -7.41 6.83 -0.13
CA CYS A 52 -6.92 6.61 -1.46
C CYS A 52 -7.50 5.34 -2.06
N THR A 53 -7.53 5.27 -3.40
CA THR A 53 -7.92 4.07 -4.13
C THR A 53 -6.68 3.44 -4.75
N ALA A 54 -6.50 2.13 -4.59
CA ALA A 54 -5.43 1.40 -5.26
C ALA A 54 -5.70 1.34 -6.77
N ILE A 55 -4.76 1.78 -7.59
CA ILE A 55 -4.91 1.85 -9.05
C ILE A 55 -4.04 0.81 -9.75
N ALA A 56 -2.82 0.60 -9.26
CA ALA A 56 -1.90 -0.37 -9.85
C ALA A 56 -0.85 -0.80 -8.82
N PHE A 57 -0.29 -1.99 -9.01
CA PHE A 57 0.83 -2.50 -8.21
C PHE A 57 2.08 -2.65 -9.08
N ASN A 58 3.26 -2.31 -8.54
CA ASN A 58 4.52 -2.39 -9.29
C ASN A 58 5.64 -3.21 -8.62
N GLY A 59 5.28 -4.22 -7.82
CA GLY A 59 6.24 -5.04 -7.07
C GLY A 59 6.71 -4.33 -5.81
N SER A 60 7.24 -3.12 -5.95
CA SER A 60 7.84 -2.37 -4.83
C SER A 60 6.89 -1.32 -4.22
N GLY A 61 5.62 -1.28 -4.61
CA GLY A 61 4.63 -0.36 -4.05
C GLY A 61 3.32 -0.33 -4.84
N VAL A 62 2.37 0.45 -4.34
CA VAL A 62 1.05 0.63 -4.96
C VAL A 62 0.93 2.06 -5.44
N LYS A 63 0.53 2.22 -6.70
CA LYS A 63 0.05 3.50 -7.24
C LYS A 63 -1.36 3.70 -6.75
N VAL A 64 -1.57 4.78 -6.01
CA VAL A 64 -2.88 5.15 -5.46
C VAL A 64 -3.34 6.49 -6.01
N LYS A 65 -4.65 6.70 -6.02
CA LYS A 65 -5.27 8.00 -6.28
C LYS A 65 -5.88 8.50 -4.97
N PHE A 66 -5.42 9.64 -4.46
CA PHE A 66 -6.01 10.23 -3.28
C PHE A 66 -7.40 10.80 -3.60
N LEU A 67 -8.38 10.55 -2.73
CA LEU A 67 -9.77 10.96 -2.96
C LEU A 67 -9.97 12.48 -2.83
N ASP A 68 -9.25 13.11 -1.91
CA ASP A 68 -9.32 14.55 -1.61
C ASP A 68 -8.80 15.45 -2.75
N THR A 69 -7.64 15.09 -3.32
CA THR A 69 -6.88 15.92 -4.27
C THR A 69 -6.92 15.37 -5.68
N LYS A 70 -7.48 14.17 -5.88
CA LYS A 70 -7.49 13.41 -7.14
C LYS A 70 -6.10 13.16 -7.73
N ARG A 71 -5.03 13.41 -6.97
CA ARG A 71 -3.63 13.23 -7.40
C ARG A 71 -3.24 11.76 -7.32
N TYR A 72 -2.43 11.34 -8.27
CA TYR A 72 -1.82 10.02 -8.28
C TYR A 72 -0.47 10.08 -7.60
N THR A 73 -0.21 9.15 -6.69
CA THR A 73 1.11 8.98 -6.08
C THR A 73 1.42 7.51 -5.90
N ARG A 74 2.66 7.21 -5.56
CA ARG A 74 3.08 5.88 -5.15
C ARG A 74 3.24 5.84 -3.64
N VAL A 75 2.66 4.83 -3.01
CA VAL A 75 2.73 4.60 -1.56
C VAL A 75 3.40 3.25 -1.30
N GLN A 76 4.16 3.20 -0.21
CA GLN A 76 4.75 1.95 0.24
C GLN A 76 3.68 1.04 0.83
N LEU A 77 3.89 -0.27 0.73
CA LEU A 77 2.92 -1.27 1.18
C LEU A 77 2.70 -1.19 2.68
N ASP A 78 3.77 -0.93 3.42
CA ASP A 78 3.78 -0.80 4.87
C ASP A 78 2.94 0.39 5.36
N ASP A 79 2.81 1.42 4.52
CA ASP A 79 2.06 2.65 4.82
C ASP A 79 0.55 2.53 4.50
N LEU A 80 0.10 1.42 3.89
CA LEU A 80 -1.32 1.18 3.59
C LEU A 80 -1.99 0.37 4.69
N ASP A 81 -3.19 0.79 5.06
CA ASP A 81 -4.09 0.10 5.97
C ASP A 81 -5.46 -0.06 5.31
N VAL A 82 -6.10 -1.21 5.55
CA VAL A 82 -7.47 -1.46 5.05
C VAL A 82 -8.43 -0.61 5.88
N GLU A 83 -9.40 0.02 5.20
CA GLU A 83 -10.52 0.69 5.87
C GLU A 83 -11.59 -0.31 6.30
#